data_AF-A0A090W0N0-F1
#
_entry.id   AF-A0A090W0N0-F1
#
_cell.length_a   1.000
_cell.length_b   1.000
_cell.length_c   1.000
_cell.angle_alpha   90.00
_cell.angle_beta   90.00
_cell.angle_gamma   90.00
#
_symmetry.space_group_name_H-M   'P 1'
#
loop_
_entity.id
_entity.type
_entity.pdbx_description
1 polymer ?
#
loop_
_entity_poly.entity_id
_entity_poly.type
_entity_poly.pdbx_seq_one_letter_code
_entity_poly.pdbx_strand_id
1 'polypeptide(L)'
;MVTVSGALVEFLIPVTILIVALYNVFTAGKGAQKERIGVLFITTLFFGLIHGLGFAREFHMLLGESDNKIILLLEFALGIEIAQIIIVFIVLFIGYLVQTIFRFSKRDWIMVISSIVIGLVIPMLLNSDFLS
;
A
#
# COMPACT_ATOMS: atom_id res chain seq x y z
N MET A 1 -10.53 -25.87 -5.48
CA MET A 1 -10.45 -24.39 -5.45
C MET A 1 -9.69 -24.02 -4.20
N VAL A 2 -8.66 -23.17 -4.29
CA VAL A 2 -7.94 -22.69 -3.10
C VAL A 2 -8.77 -21.56 -2.50
N THR A 3 -9.31 -21.77 -1.31
CA THR A 3 -10.05 -20.73 -0.56
C THR A 3 -9.07 -20.05 0.40
N VAL A 4 -8.78 -18.77 0.17
CA VAL A 4 -7.98 -17.95 1.07
C VAL A 4 -8.92 -17.21 2.02
N SER A 5 -8.61 -17.22 3.32
CA SER A 5 -9.42 -16.51 4.32
C SER A 5 -9.40 -14.99 4.06
N GLY A 6 -10.59 -14.40 3.92
CA GLY A 6 -10.74 -12.95 3.76
C GLY A 6 -10.16 -12.17 4.94
N ALA A 7 -10.40 -12.64 6.17
CA ALA A 7 -9.86 -12.04 7.39
C ALA A 7 -8.32 -12.07 7.41
N LEU A 8 -7.71 -13.14 6.90
CA LEU A 8 -6.25 -13.22 6.79
C LEU A 8 -5.70 -12.20 5.78
N VAL A 9 -6.33 -12.07 4.60
CA VAL A 9 -5.88 -11.10 3.59
C VAL A 9 -6.02 -9.66 4.10
N GLU A 10 -7.16 -9.34 4.71
CA GLU A 10 -7.40 -8.05 5.37
C GLU A 10 -6.38 -7.73 6.45
N PHE A 11 -5.95 -8.72 7.22
CA PHE A 11 -4.90 -8.55 8.22
C PHE A 11 -3.52 -8.38 7.59
N LEU A 12 -3.22 -9.10 6.50
CA LEU A 12 -1.93 -9.02 5.82
C LEU A 12 -1.68 -7.66 5.13
N ILE A 13 -2.73 -6.97 4.67
CA ILE A 13 -2.63 -5.63 4.08
C ILE A 13 -1.93 -4.63 5.06
N PRO A 14 -2.48 -4.32 6.26
CA PRO A 14 -1.83 -3.44 7.22
C PRO A 14 -0.48 -3.98 7.69
N VAL A 15 -0.28 -5.30 7.82
CA VAL A 15 1.04 -5.87 8.15
C VAL A 15 2.09 -5.48 7.13
N THR A 16 1.80 -5.62 5.83
CA THR A 16 2.75 -5.24 4.78
C THR A 16 3.02 -3.74 4.72
N ILE A 17 1.99 -2.90 4.96
CA ILE A 17 2.16 -1.44 5.07
C ILE A 17 3.07 -1.10 6.26
N LEU A 18 2.88 -1.76 7.41
CA LEU A 18 3.73 -1.58 8.59
C LEU A 18 5.19 -1.93 8.28
N ILE A 19 5.44 -3.04 7.61
CA ILE A 19 6.79 -3.48 7.22
C ILE A 19 7.47 -2.41 6.34
N VAL A 20 6.76 -1.90 5.33
CA VAL A 20 7.29 -0.84 4.44
C VAL A 20 7.57 0.44 5.20
N ALA A 21 6.67 0.85 6.10
CA ALA A 21 6.85 2.07 6.90
C ALA A 21 8.04 1.94 7.86
N LEU A 22 8.19 0.80 8.54
CA LEU A 22 9.37 0.52 9.38
C LEU A 22 10.65 0.51 8.56
N TYR A 23 10.66 -0.16 7.41
CA TYR A 23 11.80 -0.16 6.51
C TYR A 23 12.19 1.26 6.10
N ASN A 24 11.23 2.12 5.78
CA ASN A 24 11.47 3.53 5.46
C ASN A 24 12.09 4.29 6.64
N VAL A 25 11.60 4.10 7.87
CA VAL A 25 12.19 4.72 9.08
C VAL A 25 13.65 4.31 9.26
N PHE A 26 13.98 3.03 9.15
CA PHE A 26 15.34 2.51 9.37
C PHE A 26 16.31 2.76 8.19
N THR A 27 15.79 3.09 7.01
CA THR A 27 16.60 3.32 5.81
C THR A 27 16.58 4.76 5.30
N ALA A 28 15.78 5.65 5.90
CA ALA A 28 15.71 7.06 5.55
C ALA A 28 17.11 7.70 5.55
N GLY A 29 17.48 8.31 4.41
CA GLY A 29 18.77 8.99 4.24
C GLY A 29 19.95 8.08 3.87
N LYS A 30 19.77 6.76 3.79
CA LYS A 30 20.78 5.86 3.19
C LYS A 30 20.65 5.94 1.66
N GLY A 31 21.74 6.24 0.95
CA GLY A 31 21.75 6.32 -0.52
C GLY A 31 21.34 5.01 -1.20
N ALA A 32 20.97 5.08 -2.48
CA ALA A 32 20.57 3.92 -3.28
C ALA A 32 21.73 2.91 -3.41
N GLN A 33 21.75 1.88 -2.56
CA GLN A 33 22.72 0.80 -2.66
C GLN A 33 22.35 -0.15 -3.80
N LYS A 34 23.31 -0.41 -4.69
CA LYS A 34 23.17 -1.22 -5.92
C LYS A 34 22.71 -2.67 -5.70
N GLU A 35 22.80 -3.22 -4.49
CA GLU A 35 22.47 -4.63 -4.20
C GLU A 35 20.98 -4.93 -3.93
N ARG A 36 20.07 -3.97 -4.11
CA ARG A 36 18.66 -4.12 -3.67
C ARG A 36 17.67 -4.62 -4.72
N ILE A 37 18.07 -4.88 -5.97
CA ILE A 37 17.11 -5.19 -7.05
C ILE A 37 16.30 -6.46 -6.76
N GLY A 38 16.93 -7.55 -6.32
CA GLY A 38 16.22 -8.80 -6.01
C GLY A 38 15.25 -8.66 -4.83
N VAL A 39 15.67 -7.94 -3.78
CA VAL A 39 14.83 -7.67 -2.60
C VAL A 39 13.64 -6.79 -2.98
N LEU A 40 13.86 -5.74 -3.78
CA LEU A 40 12.80 -4.86 -4.28
C LEU A 40 11.79 -5.65 -5.11
N PHE A 41 12.25 -6.49 -6.04
CA PHE A 41 11.37 -7.32 -6.86
C PHE A 41 10.49 -8.24 -6.02
N ILE A 42 11.09 -9.00 -5.10
CA ILE A 42 10.37 -9.92 -4.21
C ILE A 42 9.35 -9.13 -3.36
N THR A 43 9.77 -8.00 -2.79
CA THR A 43 8.89 -7.17 -1.95
C THR A 43 7.70 -6.64 -2.75
N THR A 44 7.95 -6.10 -3.95
CA THR A 44 6.88 -5.60 -4.84
C THR A 44 5.92 -6.71 -5.26
N LEU A 45 6.44 -7.91 -5.57
CA LEU A 45 5.60 -9.06 -5.92
C LEU A 45 4.67 -9.45 -4.76
N PHE A 46 5.20 -9.66 -3.56
CA PHE A 46 4.40 -10.03 -2.39
C PHE A 46 3.39 -8.94 -2.01
N PHE A 47 3.81 -7.68 -2.08
CA PHE A 47 2.91 -6.55 -1.83
C PHE A 47 1.76 -6.55 -2.83
N GLY A 48 2.05 -6.69 -4.13
CA GLY A 48 1.05 -6.77 -5.18
C GLY A 48 0.11 -7.96 -5.05
N LEU A 49 0.63 -9.14 -4.67
CA LEU A 49 -0.20 -10.33 -4.45
C LEU A 49 -1.18 -10.17 -3.28
N ILE A 50 -0.70 -9.70 -2.12
CA ILE A 50 -1.54 -9.54 -0.92
C ILE A 50 -2.64 -8.51 -1.18
N HIS A 51 -2.29 -7.35 -1.74
CA HIS A 51 -3.27 -6.30 -2.05
C HIS A 51 -4.20 -6.71 -3.20
N GLY A 52 -3.67 -7.40 -4.22
CA GLY A 52 -4.46 -7.95 -5.32
C GLY A 52 -5.50 -8.95 -4.86
N LEU A 53 -5.19 -9.78 -3.86
CA LEU A 53 -6.17 -10.68 -3.22
C LEU A 53 -7.26 -9.89 -2.47
N GLY A 54 -6.90 -8.79 -1.80
CA GLY A 54 -7.85 -7.90 -1.15
C GLY A 54 -8.82 -7.26 -2.15
N PHE A 55 -8.27 -6.71 -3.24
CA PHE A 55 -9.06 -6.15 -4.33
C PHE A 55 -9.93 -7.21 -5.02
N ALA A 56 -9.43 -8.43 -5.22
CA ALA A 56 -10.21 -9.52 -5.82
C ALA A 56 -11.46 -9.87 -4.99
N ARG A 57 -11.37 -9.77 -3.66
CA ARG A 57 -12.53 -9.98 -2.77
C ARG A 57 -13.55 -8.87 -2.92
N GLU A 58 -13.11 -7.61 -2.92
CA GLU A 58 -14.01 -6.46 -3.14
C GLU A 58 -14.71 -6.56 -4.51
N PHE A 59 -13.95 -6.89 -5.55
CA PHE A 59 -14.47 -7.15 -6.88
C PHE A 59 -15.50 -8.28 -6.90
N HIS A 60 -15.28 -9.37 -6.13
CA HIS A 60 -16.23 -10.47 -6.04
C HIS A 60 -17.56 -10.06 -5.39
N MET A 61 -17.55 -9.14 -4.43
CA MET A 61 -18.77 -8.58 -3.84
C MET A 61 -19.56 -7.76 -4.85
N LEU A 62 -18.88 -6.92 -5.63
CA LEU A 62 -19.50 -6.09 -6.70
C LEU A 62 -20.01 -6.92 -7.89
N LEU A 63 -19.33 -8.03 -8.20
CA LEU A 63 -19.70 -8.96 -9.27
C LEU A 63 -21.10 -9.54 -9.10
N GLY A 64 -21.54 -9.75 -7.85
CA GLY A 64 -22.87 -10.30 -7.54
C GLY A 64 -24.03 -9.42 -8.01
N GLU A 65 -23.77 -8.13 -8.24
CA GLU A 65 -24.77 -7.14 -8.63
C GLU A 65 -24.73 -6.77 -10.12
N SER A 66 -23.78 -7.32 -10.89
CA SER A 66 -23.53 -6.92 -12.28
C SER A 66 -23.80 -8.03 -13.30
N ASP A 67 -24.48 -7.71 -14.40
CA ASP A 67 -24.71 -8.64 -15.51
C ASP A 67 -23.48 -8.77 -16.44
N ASN A 68 -22.60 -7.76 -16.48
CA ASN A 68 -21.47 -7.70 -17.41
C ASN A 68 -20.10 -7.69 -16.72
N LYS A 69 -19.56 -8.89 -16.51
CA LYS A 69 -18.30 -9.13 -15.76
C LYS A 69 -17.07 -8.43 -16.34
N ILE A 70 -16.98 -8.32 -17.67
CA ILE A 70 -15.79 -7.76 -18.34
C ILE A 70 -15.74 -6.24 -18.15
N ILE A 71 -16.90 -5.58 -18.28
CA ILE A 71 -17.00 -4.13 -18.08
C ILE A 71 -16.67 -3.80 -16.63
N LEU A 72 -17.28 -4.51 -15.67
CA LEU A 72 -16.99 -4.31 -14.25
C LEU A 72 -15.51 -4.50 -13.92
N LEU A 73 -14.86 -5.53 -14.47
CA LEU A 73 -13.43 -5.78 -14.25
C LEU A 73 -12.58 -4.62 -14.77
N LEU A 74 -12.93 -4.08 -15.95
CA LEU A 74 -12.22 -2.97 -16.56
C LEU A 74 -12.40 -1.68 -15.77
N GLU A 75 -13.62 -1.37 -15.33
CA GLU A 75 -13.92 -0.22 -14.47
C GLU A 75 -13.17 -0.30 -13.14
N PHE A 76 -13.18 -1.47 -12.51
CA PHE A 76 -12.49 -1.72 -11.24
C PHE A 76 -10.98 -1.56 -11.39
N ALA A 77 -10.37 -2.17 -12.42
CA ALA A 77 -8.94 -2.08 -12.67
C ALA A 77 -8.49 -0.65 -13.01
N LEU A 78 -9.22 0.05 -13.88
CA LEU A 78 -8.92 1.45 -14.20
C LEU A 78 -9.09 2.35 -12.98
N GLY A 79 -10.12 2.12 -12.16
CA GLY A 79 -10.34 2.85 -10.91
C GLY A 79 -9.14 2.74 -9.97
N ILE A 80 -8.59 1.52 -9.78
CA ILE A 80 -7.41 1.29 -8.95
C ILE A 80 -6.19 2.03 -9.51
N GLU A 81 -5.90 1.88 -10.80
CA GLU A 81 -4.73 2.51 -11.42
C GLU A 81 -4.79 4.04 -11.33
N ILE A 82 -5.96 4.62 -11.62
CA ILE A 82 -6.17 6.07 -11.52
C ILE A 82 -6.01 6.56 -10.08
N ALA A 83 -6.59 5.85 -9.11
CA ALA A 83 -6.45 6.20 -7.70
C ALA A 83 -4.98 6.17 -7.24
N GLN A 84 -4.21 5.15 -7.68
CA GLN A 84 -2.78 5.05 -7.37
C GLN A 84 -1.99 6.23 -7.94
N ILE A 85 -2.22 6.59 -9.22
CA ILE A 85 -1.54 7.73 -9.86
C ILE A 85 -1.85 9.04 -9.13
N ILE A 86 -3.12 9.27 -8.79
CA ILE A 86 -3.55 10.49 -8.08
C ILE A 86 -2.89 10.57 -6.70
N ILE A 87 -2.91 9.49 -5.91
CA ILE A 87 -2.32 9.47 -4.57
C ILE A 87 -0.81 9.70 -4.64
N VAL A 88 -0.10 9.01 -5.55
CA VAL A 88 1.35 9.18 -5.74
C VAL A 88 1.67 10.63 -6.12
N PHE A 89 0.92 11.21 -7.06
CA PHE A 89 1.10 12.60 -7.46
C PHE A 89 0.94 13.57 -6.28
N ILE A 90 -0.11 13.42 -5.48
CA ILE A 90 -0.37 14.27 -4.31
C ILE A 90 0.78 14.17 -3.30
N VAL A 91 1.20 12.95 -2.95
CA VAL A 91 2.28 12.75 -1.97
C VAL A 91 3.61 13.35 -2.47
N LEU A 92 3.93 13.17 -3.75
CA LEU A 92 5.15 13.74 -4.34
C LEU A 92 5.06 15.27 -4.44
N PHE A 93 3.91 15.82 -4.82
CA PHE A 93 3.70 17.26 -4.96
C PHE A 93 3.79 17.96 -3.61
N ILE A 94 3.11 17.45 -2.58
CA ILE A 94 3.22 17.98 -1.21
C ILE A 94 4.66 17.83 -0.71
N GLY A 95 5.28 16.67 -0.93
CA GLY A 95 6.68 16.45 -0.55
C GLY A 95 7.62 17.45 -1.21
N TYR A 96 7.41 17.78 -2.49
CA TYR A 96 8.17 18.80 -3.20
C TYR A 96 7.95 20.20 -2.62
N LEU A 97 6.71 20.60 -2.36
CA LEU A 97 6.41 21.89 -1.73
C LEU A 97 7.05 22.01 -0.35
N VAL A 98 6.96 20.96 0.46
CA VAL A 98 7.52 20.96 1.82
C VAL A 98 9.05 21.07 1.79
N GLN A 99 9.71 20.32 0.90
CA GLN A 99 11.15 20.39 0.72
C GLN A 99 11.62 21.75 0.16
N THR A 100 10.82 22.38 -0.70
CA THR A 100 11.19 23.64 -1.36
C THR A 100 10.93 24.86 -0.48
N ILE A 101 9.75 24.94 0.15
CA ILE A 101 9.31 26.09 0.95
C ILE A 101 9.92 26.05 2.35
N PHE A 102 9.81 24.91 3.03
CA PHE A 102 10.26 24.75 4.42
C PHE A 102 11.68 24.20 4.53
N ARG A 103 12.33 23.86 3.41
CA ARG A 103 13.72 23.34 3.35
C ARG A 103 13.95 22.08 4.18
N PHE A 104 12.89 21.29 4.41
CA PHE A 104 13.02 20.00 5.09
C PHE A 104 13.82 19.02 4.25
N SER A 105 14.61 18.19 4.91
CA SER A 105 15.37 17.16 4.22
C SER A 105 14.44 16.05 3.72
N LYS A 106 14.81 15.39 2.62
CA LYS A 106 14.12 14.18 2.13
C LYS A 106 13.99 13.11 3.22
N ARG A 107 15.01 13.00 4.07
CA ARG A 107 15.04 12.08 5.20
C ARG A 107 13.91 12.41 6.19
N ASP A 108 13.78 13.67 6.59
CA ASP A 108 12.76 14.09 7.57
C ASP A 108 11.36 13.90 7.00
N TRP A 109 11.15 14.23 5.72
CA TRP A 109 9.90 13.96 5.02
C TRP A 109 9.51 12.47 5.08
N ILE A 110 10.44 11.57 4.75
CA ILE A 110 10.21 10.11 4.81
C ILE A 110 9.92 9.66 6.24
N MET A 111 10.66 10.14 7.23
CA MET A 111 10.47 9.76 8.63
C MET A 111 9.11 10.20 9.16
N VAL A 112 8.67 11.43 8.87
CA VAL A 112 7.37 11.96 9.31
C VAL A 112 6.22 11.16 8.70
N ILE A 113 6.21 10.99 7.37
CA ILE A 113 5.15 10.22 6.69
C ILE A 113 5.12 8.78 7.18
N SER A 114 6.28 8.13 7.33
CA SER A 114 6.34 6.75 7.82
C SER A 114 5.83 6.63 9.26
N SER A 115 6.11 7.60 10.12
CA SER A 115 5.61 7.63 11.50
C SER A 115 4.09 7.79 11.56
N ILE A 116 3.51 8.64 10.71
CA ILE A 116 2.05 8.78 10.57
C ILE A 116 1.44 7.46 10.11
N VAL A 117 2.00 6.84 9.07
CA VAL A 117 1.52 5.54 8.56
C VAL A 117 1.56 4.46 9.65
N ILE A 118 2.66 4.35 10.40
CA ILE A 118 2.74 3.42 11.55
C ILE A 118 1.62 3.70 12.56
N GLY A 119 1.41 4.96 12.93
CA GLY A 119 0.36 5.37 13.86
C GLY A 119 -1.05 5.00 13.39
N LEU A 120 -1.32 5.08 12.09
CA LEU A 120 -2.61 4.70 11.49
C LEU A 120 -2.78 3.18 11.35
N VAL A 121 -1.70 2.45 11.12
CA VAL A 121 -1.74 1.00 10.88
C VAL A 121 -1.85 0.20 12.18
N ILE A 122 -1.29 0.68 13.29
CA ILE A 122 -1.42 0.01 14.59
C ILE A 122 -2.89 -0.27 14.98
N PRO A 123 -3.82 0.71 14.98
CA PRO A 123 -5.21 0.43 15.30
C PRO A 123 -5.89 -0.47 14.26
N MET A 124 -5.49 -0.43 12.98
CA MET A 124 -6.01 -1.35 11.96
C MET A 124 -5.63 -2.81 12.27
N LEU A 125 -4.42 -3.05 12.79
CA LEU A 125 -3.98 -4.38 13.19
C LEU A 125 -4.69 -4.86 14.45
N LEU A 126 -4.77 -4.01 15.48
CA LEU A 126 -5.35 -4.38 16.77
C LEU A 126 -6.86 -4.66 16.71
N ASN A 127 -7.57 -3.97 15.82
CA ASN A 127 -9.01 -4.15 15.63
C ASN A 127 -9.33 -5.08 14.45
N SER A 128 -8.36 -5.89 13.99
CA SER A 128 -8.61 -6.81 12.89
C SER A 128 -9.42 -8.02 13.33
N ASP A 129 -10.41 -8.41 12.52
CA ASP A 129 -11.26 -9.58 12.75
C ASP A 129 -10.48 -10.90 12.82
N PHE A 130 -9.22 -10.91 12.39
CA PHE A 130 -8.34 -12.07 12.49
C PHE A 130 -7.79 -12.30 13.91
N LEU A 131 -7.68 -11.25 14.73
CA LEU A 131 -7.16 -11.33 16.11
C LEU A 131 -8.27 -11.44 17.17
N SER A 132 -9.52 -11.15 16.81
CA SER A 132 -10.72 -11.25 17.65
C SER A 132 -11.40 -12.62 17.56
#